data_AF-A0A1J3JW50-F1
#
_entry.id   AF-A0A1J3JW50-F1
#
_cell.length_a   1.000
_cell.length_b   1.000
_cell.length_c   1.000
_cell.angle_alpha   90.00
_cell.angle_beta   90.00
_cell.angle_gamma   90.00
#
_symmetry.space_group_name_H-M   'P 1'
#
loop_
_entity.id
_entity.type
_entity.pdbx_description
1 polymer ?
#
loop_
_entity_poly.entity_id
_entity_poly.type
_entity_poly.pdbx_seq_one_letter_code
_entity_poly.pdbx_strand_id
1 'polypeptide(L)'
;RGVTRHRWTGRYEAHLWDNSCKREGQTRKGRQVYLGGYDKEEKAAKAYDLAALKYWGTTTTTNFPMSEYEKEVEEMKHMTRQEYVASLRRKSSG
;
A
#
# COMPACT_ATOMS: atom_id res chain seq x y z
N ARG A 1 -3.91 1.65 9.62
CA ARG A 1 -3.46 0.28 9.24
C ARG A 1 -2.36 0.39 8.21
N GLY A 2 -1.45 -0.59 8.16
CA GLY A 2 -0.43 -0.67 7.09
C GLY A 2 0.72 0.32 7.19
N VAL A 3 0.86 1.02 8.32
CA VAL A 3 1.90 2.03 8.55
C VAL A 3 2.73 1.66 9.78
N THR A 4 4.04 1.85 9.68
CA THR A 4 5.00 1.68 10.79
C THR A 4 5.88 2.92 10.88
N ARG A 5 6.14 3.43 12.09
CA ARG A 5 7.06 4.56 12.28
C ARG A 5 8.50 4.06 12.43
N HIS A 6 9.39 4.50 11.55
CA HIS A 6 10.80 4.16 11.59
C HIS A 6 11.48 4.87 12.78
N ARG A 7 12.12 4.09 13.66
CA ARG A 7 12.61 4.56 14.97
C ARG A 7 13.63 5.68 14.86
N TRP A 8 14.58 5.58 13.92
CA TRP A 8 15.72 6.50 13.84
C TRP A 8 15.46 7.74 13.03
N THR A 9 14.70 7.61 11.93
CA THR A 9 14.42 8.73 11.03
C THR A 9 13.11 9.43 11.36
N GLY A 10 12.26 8.81 12.20
CA GLY A 10 10.94 9.32 12.53
C GLY A 10 9.91 9.22 11.39
N ARG A 11 10.30 8.69 10.23
CA ARG A 11 9.47 8.60 9.02
C ARG A 11 8.42 7.50 9.12
N TYR A 12 7.37 7.61 8.32
CA TYR A 12 6.27 6.65 8.27
C TYR A 12 6.41 5.75 7.05
N GLU A 13 6.55 4.45 7.28
CA GLU A 13 6.69 3.47 6.22
C GLU A 13 5.36 2.77 5.96
N ALA A 14 4.98 2.69 4.68
CA ALA A 14 3.78 1.97 4.25
C ALA A 14 4.14 0.56 3.77
N HIS A 15 3.39 -0.44 4.24
CA HIS A 15 3.63 -1.86 3.96
C HIS A 15 2.33 -2.63 3.72
N LEU A 16 2.32 -3.50 2.71
CA LEU A 16 1.23 -4.43 2.39
C LEU A 16 1.70 -5.88 2.55
N TRP A 17 0.80 -6.80 2.90
CA TRP A 17 1.08 -8.24 2.87
C TRP A 17 0.42 -8.90 1.67
N ASP A 18 1.25 -9.39 0.75
CA ASP A 18 0.83 -10.10 -0.46
C ASP A 18 0.75 -11.60 -0.20
N ASN A 19 -0.47 -12.12 -0.11
CA ASN A 19 -0.75 -13.53 0.14
C ASN A 19 -0.66 -14.40 -1.12
N SER A 20 -0.48 -13.82 -2.31
CA SER A 20 -0.47 -14.60 -3.56
C SER A 20 0.71 -15.59 -3.67
N CYS A 21 1.80 -15.35 -2.94
CA CYS A 21 2.96 -16.25 -2.89
C CYS A 21 2.87 -17.30 -1.76
N LYS A 22 1.75 -17.36 -1.03
CA LYS A 22 1.60 -18.29 0.10
C LYS A 22 1.45 -19.71 -0.45
N ARG A 23 2.35 -20.62 -0.06
CA ARG A 23 2.23 -22.05 -0.38
C ARG A 23 1.28 -22.73 0.61
N GLU A 24 0.57 -23.75 0.14
CA GLU A 24 -0.28 -24.57 1.00
C GLU A 24 0.54 -25.15 2.16
N GLY A 25 0.04 -25.03 3.39
CA GLY A 25 0.74 -25.44 4.61
C GLY A 25 1.66 -24.39 5.26
N GLN A 26 1.90 -23.21 4.64
CA GLN A 26 2.66 -22.14 5.32
C GLN A 26 1.80 -21.32 6.29
N THR A 27 2.30 -21.11 7.51
CA THR A 27 1.66 -20.27 8.54
C THR A 27 1.99 -18.78 8.42
N ARG A 28 3.01 -18.40 7.64
CA ARG A 28 3.42 -17.00 7.47
C ARG A 28 2.40 -16.18 6.65
N LYS A 29 2.35 -14.87 6.96
CA LYS A 29 1.43 -13.85 6.40
C LYS A 29 1.66 -13.49 4.91
N GLY A 30 2.33 -14.34 4.13
CA GLY A 30 2.70 -14.02 2.74
C GLY A 30 3.96 -13.17 2.62
N ARG A 31 4.13 -12.45 1.51
CA ARG A 31 5.27 -11.58 1.23
C ARG A 31 4.96 -10.15 1.66
N GLN A 32 5.83 -9.53 2.47
CA GLN A 32 5.73 -8.11 2.78
C GLN A 32 6.17 -7.28 1.56
N VAL A 33 5.35 -6.30 1.18
CA VAL A 33 5.60 -5.37 0.08
C VAL A 33 5.77 -3.98 0.68
N TYR A 34 6.99 -3.45 0.57
CA TYR A 34 7.28 -2.06 0.92
C TYR A 34 6.70 -1.12 -0.13
N LEU A 35 5.93 -0.12 0.29
CA LEU A 35 5.24 0.84 -0.58
C LEU A 35 5.96 2.20 -0.62
N GLY A 36 6.75 2.53 0.40
CA GLY A 36 7.52 3.76 0.45
C GLY A 36 7.63 4.32 1.88
N GLY A 37 8.44 5.36 2.03
CA GLY A 37 8.66 6.07 3.28
C GLY A 37 8.19 7.52 3.16
N TYR A 38 7.34 7.97 4.06
CA TYR A 38 6.63 9.26 4.00
C TYR A 38 6.98 10.14 5.20
N ASP A 39 6.86 11.44 5.00
CA ASP A 39 6.99 12.47 6.04
C ASP A 39 5.80 12.48 7.01
N LYS A 40 4.60 12.15 6.52
CA LYS A 40 3.35 12.14 7.29
C LYS A 40 2.74 10.73 7.36
N GLU A 41 2.20 10.40 8.52
CA GLU A 41 1.47 9.14 8.73
C GLU A 41 0.29 8.99 7.77
N GLU A 42 -0.47 10.07 7.59
CA GLU A 42 -1.63 10.11 6.69
C GLU A 42 -1.24 9.73 5.25
N LYS A 43 -0.12 10.25 4.75
CA LYS A 43 0.37 9.91 3.40
C LYS A 43 0.77 8.44 3.28
N ALA A 44 1.41 7.89 4.31
CA ALA A 44 1.72 6.47 4.35
C ALA A 44 0.44 5.61 4.38
N ALA A 45 -0.56 6.02 5.16
CA ALA A 45 -1.84 5.32 5.25
C ALA A 45 -2.62 5.38 3.92
N LYS A 46 -2.60 6.53 3.22
CA LYS A 46 -3.17 6.67 1.88
C LYS A 46 -2.45 5.78 0.85
N ALA A 47 -1.12 5.72 0.89
CA ALA A 47 -0.37 4.81 0.02
C ALA A 47 -0.71 3.34 0.26
N TYR A 48 -0.93 2.94 1.52
CA TYR A 48 -1.42 1.62 1.87
C TYR A 48 -2.81 1.34 1.30
N ASP A 49 -3.76 2.27 1.48
CA ASP A 49 -5.13 2.12 0.97
C ASP A 49 -5.14 1.94 -0.55
N LEU A 50 -4.40 2.79 -1.27
CA LEU A 50 -4.26 2.71 -2.72
C LEU A 50 -3.68 1.36 -3.18
N ALA A 51 -2.65 0.86 -2.49
CA ALA A 51 -2.11 -0.46 -2.77
C ALA A 51 -3.13 -1.57 -2.45
N ALA A 52 -3.86 -1.47 -1.34
CA ALA A 52 -4.87 -2.44 -0.93
C ALA A 52 -6.02 -2.50 -1.96
N LEU A 53 -6.51 -1.35 -2.42
CA LEU A 53 -7.50 -1.23 -3.50
C LEU A 53 -7.00 -1.89 -4.79
N LYS A 54 -5.73 -1.69 -5.14
CA LYS A 54 -5.14 -2.31 -6.34
C LYS A 54 -4.98 -3.83 -6.23
N TYR A 55 -4.70 -4.34 -5.03
CA TYR A 55 -4.47 -5.77 -4.81
C TYR A 55 -5.75 -6.56 -4.63
N TRP A 56 -6.70 -6.02 -3.86
CA TRP A 56 -7.87 -6.72 -3.35
C TRP A 56 -9.21 -6.15 -3.86
N GLY A 57 -9.18 -5.02 -4.59
CA GLY A 57 -10.36 -4.41 -5.20
C GLY A 57 -11.01 -3.31 -4.35
N THR A 58 -11.99 -2.62 -4.93
CA THR A 58 -12.67 -1.44 -4.35
C THR A 58 -13.56 -1.73 -3.14
N THR A 59 -13.84 -3.01 -2.88
CA THR A 59 -14.63 -3.46 -1.72
C THR A 59 -13.78 -3.67 -0.46
N THR A 60 -12.46 -3.46 -0.56
CA THR A 60 -11.54 -3.58 0.56
C THR A 60 -11.74 -2.50 1.61
N THR A 61 -11.61 -2.88 2.88
CA THR A 61 -11.58 -1.93 3.99
C THR A 61 -10.30 -1.09 3.98
N THR A 62 -10.47 0.20 3.71
CA THR A 62 -9.44 1.24 3.71
C THR A 62 -9.41 1.98 5.06
N ASN A 63 -8.37 2.80 5.28
CA ASN A 63 -8.28 3.71 6.42
C ASN A 63 -9.14 4.97 6.23
N PHE A 64 -9.32 5.41 4.98
CA PHE A 64 -10.11 6.60 4.61
C PHE A 64 -11.30 6.24 3.69
N PRO A 65 -12.34 7.09 3.60
CA PRO A 65 -13.50 6.85 2.74
C PRO A 65 -13.12 6.68 1.27
N MET A 66 -13.84 5.80 0.55
CA MET A 66 -13.56 5.52 -0.87
C MET A 66 -13.69 6.76 -1.78
N SER A 67 -14.51 7.73 -1.40
CA SER A 67 -14.67 8.99 -2.13
C SER A 67 -13.36 9.77 -2.27
N GLU A 68 -12.38 9.56 -1.38
CA GLU A 68 -11.06 10.19 -1.51
C GLU A 68 -10.17 9.54 -2.59
N TYR A 69 -10.54 8.38 -3.12
CA TYR A 69 -9.69 7.57 -3.99
C TYR A 69 -10.27 7.33 -5.39
N GLU A 70 -11.42 7.91 -5.73
CA GLU A 70 -12.11 7.67 -7.01
C GLU A 70 -11.20 7.94 -8.22
N LYS A 71 -10.44 9.03 -8.16
CA LYS A 71 -9.52 9.43 -9.23
C LYS A 71 -8.36 8.43 -9.37
N GLU A 72 -7.72 8.09 -8.26
CA GLU A 72 -6.58 7.17 -8.25
C GLU A 72 -6.99 5.75 -8.61
N VAL A 73 -8.22 5.34 -8.26
CA VAL A 73 -8.80 4.06 -8.67
C VAL A 73 -8.98 3.99 -10.19
N GLU A 74 -9.41 5.09 -10.82
CA GLU A 74 -9.49 5.15 -12.28
C GLU A 74 -8.09 5.07 -12.91
N GLU A 75 -7.15 5.88 -12.43
CA GLU A 75 -5.77 5.91 -12.94
C GLU A 75 -5.09 4.53 -12.83
N MET A 76 -5.28 3.82 -11.71
CA MET A 76 -4.63 2.53 -11.50
C MET A 76 -5.23 1.39 -12.33
N LYS A 77 -6.41 1.55 -12.97
CA LYS A 77 -6.98 0.52 -13.87
C LYS A 77 -6.05 0.21 -15.03
N HIS A 78 -5.33 1.21 -15.53
CA HIS A 78 -4.42 1.10 -16.67
C HIS A 78 -3.00 0.63 -16.30
N MET A 79 -2.77 0.25 -15.03
CA MET A 79 -1.46 -0.20 -14.54
C MET A 79 -1.53 -1.61 -13.98
N THR A 80 -0.45 -2.38 -14.07
CA THR A 80 -0.29 -3.62 -13.29
C THR A 80 -0.07 -3.33 -11.81
N ARG A 81 -0.24 -4.35 -10.95
CA ARG A 81 0.07 -4.21 -9.51
C ARG A 81 1.52 -3.78 -9.27
N GLN A 82 2.45 -4.33 -10.04
CA GLN A 82 3.88 -4.06 -9.90
C GLN A 82 4.21 -2.61 -10.31
N GLU A 83 3.67 -2.14 -11.44
CA GLU A 83 3.87 -0.76 -11.89
C GLU A 83 3.26 0.24 -10.92
N TYR A 84 2.09 -0.08 -10.36
CA TYR A 84 1.44 0.80 -9.39
C TYR A 84 2.23 0.87 -8.08
N VAL A 85 2.73 -0.25 -7.56
CA VAL A 85 3.64 -0.25 -6.39
C VAL A 85 4.92 0.54 -6.69
N ALA A 86 5.47 0.43 -7.90
CA ALA A 86 6.63 1.22 -8.31
C ALA A 86 6.31 2.72 -8.39
N SER A 87 5.11 3.11 -8.78
CA SER A 87 4.69 4.52 -8.78
C SER A 87 4.53 5.07 -7.36
N LEU A 88 3.97 4.29 -6.42
CA LEU A 88 3.86 4.67 -5.01
C LEU A 88 5.24 4.93 -4.37
N ARG A 89 6.22 4.05 -4.65
CA ARG A 89 7.60 4.21 -4.18
C ARG A 89 8.25 5.48 -4.70
N ARG A 90 8.10 5.76 -6.01
CA ARG A 90 8.60 7.00 -6.64
C ARG A 90 7.95 8.27 -6.09
N LYS A 91 6.69 8.20 -5.65
CA LYS A 91 5.96 9.31 -5.01
C LYS A 91 6.26 9.45 -3.51
N SER A 92 6.97 8.50 -2.91
CA SER A 92 7.31 8.55 -1.47
C SER A 92 8.38 9.61 -1.20
N SER A 93 8.54 10.04 0.05
CA SER A 93 9.30 11.26 0.38
C SER A 93 10.82 11.05 0.46
N GLY A 94 11.40 10.02 -0.19
CA GLY A 94 12.81 9.66 -0.07
C GLY A 94 13.23 8.55 -1.02
#